data_AF-A0A497JEY4-F1
#
_entry.id   AF-A0A497JEY4-F1
#
_cell.length_a   1.000
_cell.length_b   1.000
_cell.length_c   1.000
_cell.angle_alpha   90.00
_cell.angle_beta   90.00
_cell.angle_gamma   90.00
#
_symmetry.space_group_name_H-M   'P 1'
#
loop_
_entity.id
_entity.type
_entity.pdbx_description
1 polymer ?
#
loop_
_entity_poly.entity_id
_entity_poly.type
_entity_poly.pdbx_seq_one_letter_code
_entity_poly.pdbx_strand_id
1 'polypeptide(L)'
;MELYKFGGERMNNKNKAISPVIAVILLVGVAIGAAALAYSWYMGIQKGTQEVGGAAAGRTALASSASMTILDVNSTGYVTIYNNGGVNLTSISCTNNNNACSGTISNLAPGSKNSTINCSLGSGVNTIKCTSAEGAVATYQKLV
;
A
#
# COMPACT_ATOMS: atom_id res chain seq x y z
N MET A 1 42.42 -53.62 -56.38
CA MET A 1 41.29 -54.33 -55.76
C MET A 1 41.59 -54.41 -54.28
N GLU A 2 40.77 -53.73 -53.49
CA GLU A 2 40.56 -53.88 -52.03
C GLU A 2 41.76 -53.69 -51.07
N LEU A 3 41.63 -53.10 -49.87
CA LEU A 3 40.59 -52.32 -49.19
C LEU A 3 41.29 -51.63 -48.01
N TYR A 4 41.01 -50.35 -47.79
CA TYR A 4 41.33 -49.65 -46.54
C TYR A 4 40.57 -50.29 -45.37
N LYS A 5 41.25 -50.67 -44.29
CA LYS A 5 40.61 -50.86 -42.97
C LYS A 5 40.80 -49.61 -42.12
N PHE A 6 39.78 -48.76 -42.12
CA PHE A 6 39.59 -47.67 -41.16
C PHE A 6 39.37 -48.27 -39.77
N GLY A 7 40.31 -48.01 -38.84
CA GLY A 7 40.13 -48.29 -37.43
C GLY A 7 39.24 -47.22 -36.78
N GLY A 8 37.96 -47.53 -36.59
CA GLY A 8 37.05 -46.72 -35.78
C GLY A 8 37.03 -47.25 -34.34
N GLU A 9 37.46 -46.43 -33.39
CA GLU A 9 37.32 -46.71 -31.96
C GLU A 9 35.82 -46.78 -31.59
N ARG A 10 35.37 -47.97 -31.22
CA ARG A 10 33.99 -48.22 -30.79
C ARG A 10 33.79 -47.61 -29.40
N MET A 11 32.93 -46.61 -29.29
CA MET A 11 32.44 -46.15 -27.98
C MET A 11 31.68 -47.30 -27.30
N ASN A 12 32.25 -47.82 -26.21
CA ASN A 12 31.69 -48.90 -25.40
C ASN A 12 30.52 -48.35 -24.57
N ASN A 13 29.33 -48.32 -25.16
CA ASN A 13 28.12 -47.88 -24.47
C ASN A 13 27.61 -49.01 -23.57
N LYS A 14 28.11 -49.07 -22.33
CA LYS A 14 27.57 -49.94 -21.28
C LYS A 14 26.27 -49.34 -20.76
N ASN A 15 25.17 -49.57 -21.48
CA ASN A 15 23.82 -49.32 -20.99
C ASN A 15 23.56 -50.23 -19.78
N LYS A 16 24.05 -49.84 -18.60
CA LYS A 16 23.71 -50.52 -17.33
C LYS A 16 22.22 -50.29 -17.11
N ALA A 17 21.43 -51.36 -17.22
CA ALA A 17 20.02 -51.34 -16.90
C ALA A 17 19.87 -50.83 -15.45
N ILE A 18 19.36 -49.62 -15.30
CA ILE A 18 18.96 -49.08 -14.00
C ILE A 18 17.78 -49.94 -13.54
N SER A 19 17.92 -50.60 -12.39
CA SER A 19 16.83 -51.42 -11.85
C SER A 19 15.59 -50.53 -11.66
N PRO A 20 14.41 -50.94 -12.13
CA PRO A 20 13.17 -50.18 -11.98
C PRO A 20 12.92 -49.72 -10.56
N VAL A 21 13.33 -50.52 -9.56
CA VAL A 21 13.17 -50.22 -8.14
C VAL A 21 14.03 -49.04 -7.68
N ILE A 22 15.28 -48.98 -8.13
CA ILE A 22 16.21 -47.90 -7.75
C ILE A 22 15.75 -46.57 -8.33
N ALA A 23 15.23 -46.59 -9.55
CA ALA A 23 14.64 -45.41 -10.19
C ALA A 23 13.45 -44.86 -9.39
N VAL A 24 12.57 -45.73 -8.88
CA VAL A 24 11.41 -45.32 -8.07
C VAL A 24 11.84 -44.71 -6.73
N ILE A 25 12.83 -45.28 -6.06
CA ILE A 25 13.31 -44.75 -4.77
C ILE A 25 13.92 -43.35 -4.95
N LEU A 26 14.71 -43.14 -6.00
CA LEU A 26 15.27 -41.82 -6.32
C LEU A 26 14.19 -40.80 -6.68
N LEU A 27 13.15 -41.23 -7.42
CA LEU A 27 12.03 -40.36 -7.80
C LEU A 27 11.24 -39.88 -6.57
N VAL A 28 10.97 -40.77 -5.61
CA VAL A 28 10.27 -40.41 -4.37
C VAL A 28 11.10 -39.43 -3.52
N GLY A 29 12.42 -39.62 -3.44
CA GLY A 29 13.30 -38.69 -2.71
C GLY A 29 13.26 -37.25 -3.25
N VAL A 30 13.27 -37.09 -4.57
CA VAL A 30 13.16 -35.77 -5.21
C VAL A 30 11.76 -35.18 -5.03
N ALA A 31 10.71 -36.00 -5.10
CA ALA A 31 9.33 -35.54 -4.92
C ALA A 31 9.10 -34.95 -3.52
N ILE A 32 9.65 -35.57 -2.48
CA ILE A 32 9.53 -35.08 -1.10
C ILE A 32 10.26 -33.73 -0.93
N GLY A 33 11.48 -33.62 -1.49
CA GLY A 33 12.24 -32.37 -1.46
C GLY A 33 11.54 -31.21 -2.18
N ALA A 34 10.95 -31.49 -3.35
CA ALA A 34 10.21 -30.50 -4.12
C ALA A 34 8.93 -30.04 -3.39
N ALA A 35 8.21 -30.95 -2.73
CA ALA A 35 7.00 -30.63 -1.99
C ALA A 35 7.27 -29.71 -0.78
N ALA A 36 8.37 -29.94 -0.04
CA ALA A 36 8.75 -29.10 1.08
C ALA A 36 9.07 -27.65 0.65
N LEU A 37 9.82 -27.49 -0.44
CA LEU A 37 10.17 -26.18 -1.00
C LEU A 37 8.93 -25.43 -1.51
N ALA A 38 8.02 -26.13 -2.19
CA ALA A 38 6.76 -25.57 -2.63
C ALA A 38 5.89 -25.10 -1.45
N TYR A 39 5.85 -25.86 -0.36
CA TYR A 39 5.11 -25.51 0.85
C TYR A 39 5.71 -24.27 1.54
N SER A 40 7.03 -24.20 1.67
CA SER A 40 7.72 -23.03 2.24
C SER A 40 7.51 -21.76 1.41
N TRP A 41 7.46 -21.87 0.09
CA TRP A 41 7.19 -20.74 -0.81
C TRP A 41 5.72 -20.28 -0.71
N TYR A 42 4.76 -21.22 -0.70
CA TYR A 42 3.34 -20.92 -0.58
C TYR A 42 3.00 -20.26 0.76
N MET A 43 3.47 -20.83 1.88
CA MET A 43 3.26 -20.24 3.21
C MET A 43 3.99 -18.90 3.38
N GLY A 44 5.18 -18.75 2.78
CA GLY A 44 5.94 -17.50 2.82
C GLY A 44 5.26 -16.35 2.07
N ILE A 45 4.77 -16.61 0.86
CA ILE A 45 4.05 -15.60 0.06
C ILE A 45 2.67 -15.31 0.66
N GLN A 46 1.93 -16.32 1.11
CA GLN A 46 0.57 -16.12 1.61
C GLN A 46 0.56 -15.30 2.92
N LYS A 47 1.51 -15.55 3.84
CA LYS A 47 1.66 -14.73 5.06
C LYS A 47 2.15 -13.32 4.75
N GLY A 48 3.09 -13.16 3.80
CA GLY A 48 3.59 -11.84 3.41
C GLY A 48 2.59 -10.97 2.65
N THR A 49 1.69 -11.56 1.87
CA THR A 49 0.74 -10.81 1.03
C THR A 49 -0.58 -10.48 1.72
N GLN A 50 -1.06 -11.32 2.64
CA GLN A 50 -2.35 -11.09 3.29
C GLN A 50 -2.26 -10.05 4.42
N GLU A 51 -1.14 -10.01 5.15
CA GLU A 51 -0.91 -9.06 6.24
C GLU A 51 -0.52 -7.66 5.70
N VAL A 52 0.37 -7.61 4.71
CA VAL A 52 0.84 -6.34 4.13
C VAL A 52 -0.11 -5.82 3.04
N GLY A 53 -0.66 -6.70 2.20
CA GLY A 53 -1.58 -6.32 1.12
C GLY A 53 -2.96 -5.89 1.61
N GLY A 54 -3.51 -6.56 2.64
CA GLY A 54 -4.81 -6.20 3.21
C GLY A 54 -4.79 -4.86 3.95
N ALA A 55 -3.76 -4.62 4.76
CA ALA A 55 -3.61 -3.35 5.50
C ALA A 55 -3.27 -2.18 4.58
N ALA A 56 -2.41 -2.38 3.57
CA ALA A 56 -2.07 -1.34 2.59
C ALA A 56 -3.25 -1.02 1.67
N ALA A 57 -3.98 -2.03 1.18
CA ALA A 57 -5.20 -1.82 0.40
C ALA A 57 -6.28 -1.12 1.22
N GLY A 58 -6.47 -1.50 2.49
CA GLY A 58 -7.38 -0.85 3.42
C GLY A 58 -7.03 0.62 3.67
N ARG A 59 -5.75 0.93 3.90
CA ARG A 59 -5.28 2.32 4.04
C ARG A 59 -5.43 3.14 2.77
N THR A 60 -5.19 2.54 1.60
CA THR A 60 -5.38 3.20 0.30
C THR A 60 -6.85 3.48 0.02
N ALA A 61 -7.74 2.53 0.34
CA ALA A 61 -9.18 2.72 0.22
C ALA A 61 -9.68 3.81 1.18
N LEU A 62 -9.23 3.80 2.44
CA LEU A 62 -9.54 4.83 3.43
C LEU A 62 -9.09 6.21 2.96
N ALA A 63 -7.84 6.35 2.50
CA ALA A 63 -7.31 7.61 1.97
C ALA A 63 -8.06 8.08 0.71
N SER A 64 -8.49 7.16 -0.16
CA SER A 64 -9.29 7.48 -1.36
C SER A 64 -10.71 7.93 -1.02
N SER A 65 -11.24 7.52 0.15
CA SER A 65 -12.57 7.88 0.63
C SER A 65 -12.59 9.10 1.57
N ALA A 66 -11.42 9.56 2.02
CA ALA A 66 -11.26 10.72 2.87
C ALA A 66 -11.33 11.99 2.02
N SER A 67 -12.31 12.84 2.29
CA SER A 67 -12.47 14.13 1.61
C SER A 67 -12.99 15.16 2.60
N MET A 68 -12.46 16.37 2.48
CA MET A 68 -12.95 17.51 3.26
C MET A 68 -13.04 18.76 2.39
N THR A 69 -13.88 19.70 2.81
CA THR A 69 -13.99 21.03 2.21
C THR A 69 -14.10 22.08 3.30
N ILE A 70 -13.52 23.26 3.07
CA ILE A 70 -13.75 24.43 3.91
C ILE A 70 -14.92 25.20 3.30
N LEU A 71 -16.00 25.36 4.06
CA LEU A 71 -17.21 26.04 3.60
C LEU A 71 -17.13 27.55 3.74
N ASP A 72 -16.54 28.03 4.84
CA ASP A 72 -16.42 29.45 5.14
C ASP A 72 -15.27 29.68 6.12
N VAL A 73 -14.72 30.89 6.08
CA VAL A 73 -13.87 31.43 7.14
C VAL A 73 -14.43 32.79 7.54
N ASN A 74 -14.88 32.93 8.78
CA ASN A 74 -15.54 34.15 9.24
C ASN A 74 -14.54 35.29 9.48
N SER A 75 -15.02 36.52 9.78
CA SER A 75 -14.16 37.70 9.99
C SER A 75 -13.22 37.59 11.20
N THR A 76 -13.54 36.74 12.17
CA THR A 76 -12.72 36.49 13.37
C THR A 76 -11.75 35.31 13.22
N GLY A 77 -11.69 34.67 12.04
CA GLY A 77 -10.73 33.61 11.73
C GLY A 77 -11.20 32.19 11.98
N TYR A 78 -12.45 31.97 12.41
CA TYR A 78 -12.99 30.62 12.58
C TYR A 78 -13.27 29.96 11.23
N VAL A 79 -12.75 28.75 11.07
CA VAL A 79 -12.80 27.96 9.83
C VAL A 79 -13.89 26.91 9.95
N THR A 80 -14.90 26.98 9.08
CA THR A 80 -15.96 25.96 9.00
C THR A 80 -15.55 24.86 8.05
N ILE A 81 -15.29 23.68 8.60
CA ILE A 81 -14.88 22.48 7.85
C ILE A 81 -16.07 21.54 7.74
N TYR A 82 -16.24 20.97 6.56
CA TYR A 82 -17.24 19.96 6.25
C TYR A 82 -16.56 18.68 5.76
N ASN A 83 -16.95 17.54 6.33
CA ASN A 83 -16.54 16.24 5.85
C ASN A 83 -17.48 15.79 4.73
N ASN A 84 -17.03 15.91 3.48
CA ASN A 84 -17.73 15.41 2.30
C ASN A 84 -17.24 14.03 1.83
N GLY A 85 -16.38 13.37 2.63
CA GLY A 85 -15.91 12.01 2.39
C GLY A 85 -16.81 10.94 2.98
N GLY A 86 -16.43 9.68 2.75
CA GLY A 86 -17.15 8.49 3.22
C GLY A 86 -16.69 7.95 4.58
N VAL A 87 -15.67 8.56 5.19
CA VAL A 87 -15.05 8.08 6.45
C VAL A 87 -14.98 9.19 7.49
N ASN A 88 -14.89 8.82 8.77
CA ASN A 88 -14.61 9.78 9.84
C ASN A 88 -13.22 10.40 9.64
N LEU A 89 -13.14 11.72 9.75
CA LEU A 89 -11.87 12.43 9.73
C LEU A 89 -11.42 12.72 11.15
N THR A 90 -10.15 12.46 11.45
CA THR A 90 -9.57 12.65 12.78
C THR A 90 -8.35 13.56 12.75
N SER A 91 -8.02 14.13 13.91
CA SER A 91 -6.88 15.03 14.11
C SER A 91 -6.76 16.13 13.05
N ILE A 92 -7.89 16.78 12.73
CA ILE A 92 -7.90 17.84 11.74
C ILE A 92 -7.23 19.08 12.34
N SER A 93 -6.23 19.60 11.63
CA SER A 93 -5.54 20.84 11.95
C SER A 93 -5.46 21.72 10.70
N CYS A 94 -5.33 23.02 10.91
CA CYS A 94 -5.20 23.98 9.81
C CYS A 94 -3.98 24.87 9.99
N THR A 95 -3.54 25.44 8.88
CA THR A 95 -2.50 26.47 8.80
C THR A 95 -3.03 27.64 7.99
N ASN A 96 -2.57 28.87 8.28
CA ASN A 96 -2.76 30.04 7.44
C ASN A 96 -1.38 30.53 6.98
N ASN A 97 -1.12 30.54 5.67
CA ASN A 97 0.18 30.93 5.11
C ASN A 97 1.36 30.20 5.80
N ASN A 98 1.19 28.90 6.07
CA ASN A 98 2.10 28.01 6.80
C ASN A 98 2.22 28.24 8.32
N ASN A 99 1.52 29.21 8.90
CA ASN A 99 1.44 29.38 10.35
C ASN A 99 0.32 28.52 10.94
N ALA A 100 0.59 27.83 12.05
CA ALA A 100 -0.41 26.97 12.69
C ALA A 100 -1.62 27.76 13.19
N CYS A 101 -2.82 27.25 12.91
CA CYS A 101 -4.06 27.75 13.51
C CYS A 101 -4.26 27.13 14.90
N SER A 102 -5.08 27.79 15.73
CA SER A 102 -5.43 27.32 17.06
C SER A 102 -6.57 26.31 17.02
N GLY A 103 -6.47 25.26 17.83
CA GLY A 103 -7.48 24.21 17.96
C GLY A 103 -7.31 23.06 16.97
N THR A 104 -8.00 21.96 17.28
CA THR A 104 -8.03 20.74 16.47
C THR A 104 -9.41 20.12 16.54
N ILE A 105 -9.84 19.45 15.47
CA ILE A 105 -11.07 18.63 15.50
C ILE A 105 -10.63 17.18 15.66
N SER A 106 -10.98 16.57 16.79
CA SER A 106 -10.59 15.19 17.12
C SER A 106 -11.32 14.16 16.27
N ASN A 107 -12.58 14.43 15.93
CA ASN A 107 -13.41 13.56 15.10
C ASN A 107 -14.47 14.38 14.36
N LEU A 108 -14.62 14.11 13.07
CA LEU A 108 -15.65 14.68 12.21
C LEU A 108 -16.28 13.58 11.35
N ALA A 109 -17.51 13.21 11.68
CA ALA A 109 -18.24 12.18 10.93
C ALA A 109 -18.60 12.63 9.50
N PRO A 110 -18.78 11.69 8.55
CA PRO A 110 -19.29 11.98 7.22
C PRO A 110 -20.55 12.86 7.25
N GLY A 111 -20.62 13.85 6.37
CA GLY A 111 -21.75 14.77 6.28
C GLY A 111 -21.87 15.76 7.45
N SER A 112 -20.93 15.79 8.38
CA SER A 112 -20.92 16.73 9.51
C SER A 112 -20.02 17.94 9.24
N LYS A 113 -20.31 19.05 9.94
CA LYS A 113 -19.51 20.28 9.91
C LYS A 113 -19.04 20.68 11.31
N ASN A 114 -17.90 21.36 11.40
CA ASN A 114 -17.36 21.88 12.64
C ASN A 114 -16.56 23.17 12.38
N SER A 115 -16.58 24.10 13.32
CA SER A 115 -15.97 25.43 13.21
C SER A 115 -15.13 25.84 14.42
N THR A 116 -14.51 24.88 15.11
CA THR A 116 -13.71 25.14 16.33
C THR A 116 -12.31 25.69 16.02
N ILE A 117 -11.75 25.43 14.83
CA ILE A 117 -10.40 25.87 14.47
C ILE A 117 -10.41 27.37 14.17
N ASN A 118 -9.47 28.11 14.76
CA ASN A 118 -9.31 29.55 14.58
C ASN A 118 -7.93 29.88 14.00
N CYS A 119 -7.91 30.55 12.86
CA CYS A 119 -6.70 31.04 12.20
C CYS A 119 -6.59 32.57 12.35
N SER A 120 -5.42 33.06 12.78
CA SER A 120 -5.14 34.50 12.75
C SER A 120 -5.13 35.00 11.31
N LEU A 121 -5.96 35.99 10.98
CA LEU A 121 -6.05 36.58 9.66
C LEU A 121 -5.20 37.87 9.61
N GLY A 122 -4.28 37.94 8.65
CA GLY A 122 -3.51 39.15 8.34
C GLY A 122 -4.16 39.96 7.21
N SER A 123 -3.69 41.18 6.98
CA SER A 123 -4.10 41.98 5.82
C SER A 123 -3.68 41.30 4.51
N GLY A 124 -4.55 41.32 3.50
CA GLY A 124 -4.33 40.69 2.20
C GLY A 124 -4.86 39.27 2.12
N VAL A 125 -4.23 38.46 1.27
CA VAL A 125 -4.70 37.09 0.99
C VAL A 125 -4.18 36.13 2.05
N ASN A 126 -5.11 35.52 2.76
CA ASN A 126 -4.88 34.45 3.74
C ASN A 126 -5.17 33.11 3.07
N THR A 127 -4.17 32.24 2.95
CA THR A 127 -4.33 30.89 2.41
C THR A 127 -4.45 29.89 3.55
N ILE A 128 -5.68 29.51 3.88
CA ILE A 128 -5.98 28.50 4.90
C ILE A 128 -5.87 27.11 4.27
N LYS A 129 -5.07 26.23 4.85
CA LYS A 129 -4.95 24.82 4.46
C LYS A 129 -5.23 23.94 5.67
N CYS A 130 -6.18 23.02 5.54
CA CYS A 130 -6.54 22.05 6.58
C CYS A 130 -6.19 20.62 6.13
N THR A 131 -5.74 19.78 7.06
CA THR A 131 -5.33 18.40 6.82
C THR A 131 -5.85 17.47 7.92
N SER A 132 -6.23 16.24 7.57
CA SER A 132 -6.61 15.19 8.54
C SER A 132 -5.61 14.04 8.58
N ALA A 133 -5.71 13.17 9.58
CA ALA A 133 -4.87 11.98 9.71
C ALA A 133 -5.09 10.95 8.58
N GLU A 134 -6.27 10.93 7.98
CA GLU A 134 -6.66 10.05 6.87
C GLU A 134 -6.16 10.55 5.51
N GLY A 135 -5.54 11.75 5.47
CA GLY A 135 -4.95 12.32 4.26
C GLY A 135 -5.89 13.25 3.48
N ALA A 136 -7.08 13.57 4.00
CA ALA A 136 -7.91 14.61 3.40
C ALA A 136 -7.19 15.97 3.50
N VAL A 137 -7.35 16.81 2.47
CA VAL A 137 -6.78 18.17 2.44
C VAL A 137 -7.80 19.13 1.83
N ALA A 138 -8.03 20.26 2.48
CA ALA A 138 -8.78 21.38 1.92
C ALA A 138 -7.97 22.66 1.96
N THR A 139 -8.15 23.52 0.97
CA THR A 139 -7.55 24.86 0.91
C THR A 139 -8.63 25.90 0.65
N TYR A 140 -8.53 27.04 1.30
CA TYR A 140 -9.44 28.17 1.16
C TYR A 140 -8.64 29.46 1.17
N GLN A 141 -8.97 30.40 0.28
CA GLN A 141 -8.35 31.70 0.23
C GLN A 141 -9.34 32.77 0.69
N LYS A 142 -8.90 33.57 1.66
CA LYS A 142 -9.69 34.70 2.17
C LYS A 142 -8.90 35.99 2.00
N LEU A 143 -9.51 36.97 1.33
CA LEU A 143 -9.02 38.34 1.31
C LEU A 143 -9.58 39.09 2.53
N VAL A 144 -8.70 39.73 3.29
CA VAL A 144 -9.02 40.61 4.43
C VAL A 144 -8.40 41.96 4.18
#